data_AF-A0A2U2Z9U3-F1
#
_entry.id   AF-A0A2U2Z9U3-F1
#
_cell.length_a   1.000
_cell.length_b   1.000
_cell.length_c   1.000
_cell.angle_alpha   90.00
_cell.angle_beta   90.00
_cell.angle_gamma   90.00
#
_symmetry.space_group_name_H-M   'P 1'
#
loop_
_entity.id
_entity.type
_entity.pdbx_description
1 polymer ?
#
loop_
_entity_poly.entity_id
_entity_poly.type
_entity_poly.pdbx_seq_one_letter_code
_entity_poly.pdbx_strand_id
1 'polypeptide(L)'
;MPAPATSPAPAPVNSRSRVLVASLIGTTIEFYDFYIYATAAVLVFPALFFPNSDPTTALLSSFAVFGAAMVARPIGAVVFGHLGDRLGRKGTLVASLLTMGIATFLIGVLPTYEQAGWIATALLVLMRLAQGFALGGEWSGAALVATENAPKNKRALYGTFPQLGAPLGFIIGNGLFLIIGALLPSAAGADPSQPSEAFLSWGWRIPFLFSAVMVVIGLWVRMRLVEAPVFAKTQEAGLVRKLPLATVFRSHWRQLVLGTFFMLATYVLFYLMTTFSLSYGRTATDAAVPGLGYSYTTFVLMMIFGVLFFAAFTLISGPLADKYGRRATLIWVTAGILVFGLVWVPLMGLGTLGVVLWLVLGFTLMGMTFGPMGALLPELFPTSVRYTGSGISYNVSSILGAAVAPFIAVALWEAADGSPWMVGVYLSAMALLTLVSLLIGKETKDTALDEGEAAADAPADRDGSPATTAAR
;
A
#
# COMPACT_ATOMS: atom_id res chain seq x y z
N MET A 1 42.05 15.22 -44.04
CA MET A 1 40.76 14.55 -43.79
C MET A 1 40.54 14.47 -42.29
N PRO A 2 39.48 15.06 -41.72
CA PRO A 2 39.15 14.85 -40.31
C PRO A 2 38.66 13.41 -40.12
N ALA A 3 39.09 12.76 -39.04
CA ALA A 3 38.68 11.40 -38.69
C ALA A 3 37.16 11.32 -38.45
N PRO A 4 36.49 10.22 -38.82
CA PRO A 4 35.06 10.04 -38.57
C PRO A 4 34.81 10.05 -37.05
N ALA A 5 33.90 10.93 -36.61
CA ALA A 5 33.45 10.98 -35.24
C ALA A 5 32.82 9.62 -34.87
N THR A 6 33.43 8.94 -33.91
CA THR A 6 32.87 7.74 -33.30
C THR A 6 31.53 8.12 -32.66
N SER A 7 30.44 7.55 -33.18
CA SER A 7 29.13 7.70 -32.55
C SER A 7 29.21 7.19 -31.11
N PRO A 8 28.76 7.96 -30.11
CA PRO A 8 28.82 7.53 -28.72
C PRO A 8 28.01 6.24 -28.56
N ALA A 9 28.59 5.25 -27.89
CA ALA A 9 27.92 3.99 -27.58
C ALA A 9 26.57 4.29 -26.87
N PRO A 10 25.47 3.62 -27.24
CA PRO A 10 24.18 3.87 -26.62
C PRO A 10 24.28 3.64 -25.11
N ALA A 11 23.87 4.64 -24.33
CA ALA A 11 23.87 4.57 -22.87
C ALA A 11 23.12 3.30 -22.40
N PRO A 12 23.62 2.59 -21.38
CA PRO A 12 22.99 1.36 -20.92
C PRO A 12 21.57 1.65 -20.41
N VAL A 13 20.56 1.08 -21.08
CA VAL A 13 19.15 1.19 -20.70
C VAL A 13 18.72 -0.11 -20.01
N ASN A 14 18.03 -0.02 -18.87
CA ASN A 14 17.46 -1.22 -18.25
C ASN A 14 16.41 -1.85 -19.17
N SER A 15 16.37 -3.19 -19.25
CA SER A 15 15.26 -3.87 -19.92
C SER A 15 13.97 -3.65 -19.15
N ARG A 16 12.84 -3.50 -19.87
CA ARG A 16 11.51 -3.32 -19.25
C ARG A 16 11.17 -4.43 -18.25
N SER A 17 11.55 -5.67 -18.55
CA SER A 17 11.37 -6.81 -17.65
C SER A 17 12.16 -6.68 -16.35
N ARG A 18 13.41 -6.22 -16.42
CA ARG A 18 14.25 -6.01 -15.22
C ARG A 18 13.67 -4.92 -14.32
N VAL A 19 13.15 -3.86 -14.92
CA VAL A 19 12.50 -2.75 -14.21
C VAL A 19 11.22 -3.20 -13.50
N LEU A 20 10.36 -3.97 -14.18
CA LEU A 20 9.13 -4.51 -13.59
C LEU A 20 9.42 -5.48 -12.45
N VAL A 21 10.37 -6.41 -12.63
CA VAL A 21 10.78 -7.36 -11.60
C VAL A 21 11.36 -6.63 -10.38
N ALA A 22 12.19 -5.61 -10.61
CA ALA A 22 12.75 -4.84 -9.50
C ALA A 22 11.69 -4.08 -8.71
N SER A 23 10.71 -3.50 -9.40
CA SER A 23 9.57 -2.81 -8.79
C SER A 23 8.68 -3.77 -7.99
N LEU A 24 8.43 -4.96 -8.54
CA LEU A 24 7.68 -6.03 -7.88
C LEU A 24 8.39 -6.53 -6.61
N ILE A 25 9.71 -6.75 -6.68
CA ILE A 25 10.48 -7.22 -5.51
C ILE A 25 10.49 -6.16 -4.41
N GLY A 26 10.72 -4.89 -4.75
CA GLY A 26 10.70 -3.79 -3.78
C GLY A 26 9.36 -3.69 -3.06
N THR A 27 8.26 -3.70 -3.80
CA THR A 27 6.91 -3.69 -3.23
C THR A 27 6.58 -4.96 -2.45
N THR A 28 7.07 -6.13 -2.86
CA THR A 28 6.93 -7.39 -2.10
C THR A 28 7.60 -7.30 -0.74
N ILE A 29 8.80 -6.72 -0.66
CA ILE A 29 9.52 -6.51 0.60
C ILE A 29 8.76 -5.52 1.49
N GLU A 30 8.28 -4.41 0.90
CA GLU A 30 7.47 -3.43 1.63
C GLU A 30 6.25 -4.10 2.28
N PHE A 31 5.48 -4.83 1.49
CA PHE A 31 4.27 -5.48 1.97
C PHE A 31 4.57 -6.64 2.91
N TYR A 32 5.67 -7.38 2.71
CA TYR A 32 6.12 -8.41 3.65
C TYR A 32 6.32 -7.83 5.06
N ASP A 33 7.16 -6.80 5.20
CA ASP A 33 7.45 -6.13 6.48
C ASP A 33 6.16 -5.56 7.12
N PHE A 34 5.28 -5.04 6.27
CA PHE A 34 3.97 -4.56 6.68
C PHE A 34 3.09 -5.68 7.27
N TYR A 35 2.96 -6.82 6.59
CA TYR A 35 2.08 -7.90 7.03
C TYR A 35 2.62 -8.63 8.25
N ILE A 36 3.93 -8.85 8.34
CA ILE A 36 4.48 -9.49 9.55
C ILE A 36 4.21 -8.63 10.79
N TYR A 37 4.27 -7.30 10.62
CA TYR A 37 3.90 -6.37 11.67
C TYR A 37 2.39 -6.40 11.93
N ALA A 38 1.54 -6.38 10.89
CA ALA A 38 0.08 -6.43 11.05
C ALA A 38 -0.36 -7.70 11.80
N THR A 39 0.21 -8.85 11.43
CA THR A 39 -0.03 -10.12 12.09
C THR A 39 0.45 -10.09 13.55
N ALA A 40 1.67 -9.60 13.82
CA ALA A 40 2.14 -9.44 15.20
C ALA A 40 1.32 -8.42 16.01
N ALA A 41 0.78 -7.38 15.38
CA ALA A 41 -0.08 -6.38 16.01
C ALA A 41 -1.41 -6.97 16.49
N VAL A 42 -1.87 -8.06 15.87
CA VAL A 42 -3.05 -8.82 16.31
C VAL A 42 -2.67 -9.94 17.29
N LEU A 43 -1.57 -10.66 17.04
CA LEU A 43 -1.26 -11.91 17.75
C LEU A 43 -0.34 -11.77 18.96
N VAL A 44 0.51 -10.75 18.98
CA VAL A 44 1.70 -10.70 19.85
C VAL A 44 1.70 -9.42 20.67
N PHE A 45 1.65 -8.26 20.03
CA PHE A 45 1.87 -6.98 20.68
C PHE A 45 0.85 -6.66 21.78
N PRO A 46 -0.46 -6.97 21.65
CA PRO A 46 -1.41 -6.74 22.74
C PRO A 46 -0.97 -7.44 24.04
N ALA A 47 -0.51 -8.69 23.95
CA ALA A 47 -0.08 -9.47 25.11
C ALA A 47 1.33 -9.07 25.62
N LEU A 48 2.27 -8.76 24.72
CA LEU A 48 3.69 -8.61 25.08
C LEU A 48 4.16 -7.16 25.30
N PHE A 49 3.45 -6.18 24.74
CA PHE A 49 3.83 -4.76 24.79
C PHE A 49 2.76 -3.88 25.46
N PHE A 50 1.53 -4.39 25.62
CA PHE A 50 0.41 -3.69 26.27
C PHE A 50 -0.33 -4.55 27.33
N PRO A 51 0.38 -5.29 28.21
CA PRO A 51 -0.27 -6.26 29.12
C PRO A 51 -1.15 -5.64 30.21
N ASN A 52 -1.01 -4.33 30.48
CA ASN A 52 -1.69 -3.62 31.57
C ASN A 52 -3.03 -2.98 31.16
N SER A 53 -3.63 -3.44 30.07
CA SER A 53 -4.89 -2.90 29.53
C SER A 53 -5.88 -4.03 29.30
N ASP A 54 -7.18 -3.72 29.26
CA ASP A 54 -8.17 -4.70 28.85
C ASP A 54 -7.92 -5.15 27.39
N PRO A 55 -8.43 -6.32 26.95
CA PRO A 55 -8.12 -6.88 25.64
C PRO A 55 -8.40 -5.95 24.47
N THR A 56 -9.50 -5.18 24.52
CA THR A 56 -9.87 -4.24 23.47
C THR A 56 -8.90 -3.06 23.44
N THR A 57 -8.61 -2.45 24.59
CA THR A 57 -7.66 -1.34 24.69
C THR A 57 -6.25 -1.74 24.27
N ALA A 58 -5.80 -2.95 24.61
CA ALA A 58 -4.49 -3.48 24.20
C ALA A 58 -4.41 -3.64 22.67
N LEU A 59 -5.47 -4.17 22.04
CA LEU A 59 -5.57 -4.28 20.58
C LEU A 59 -5.60 -2.91 19.89
N LEU A 60 -6.41 -1.98 20.40
CA LEU A 60 -6.49 -0.62 19.87
C LEU A 60 -5.15 0.12 20.01
N SER A 61 -4.43 -0.09 21.12
CA SER A 61 -3.09 0.48 21.32
C SER A 61 -2.09 -0.07 20.30
N SER A 62 -2.12 -1.38 20.06
CA SER A 62 -1.31 -2.03 19.02
C SER A 62 -1.61 -1.46 17.62
N PHE A 63 -2.89 -1.26 17.28
CA PHE A 63 -3.30 -0.60 16.04
C PHE A 63 -2.97 0.90 15.98
N ALA A 64 -2.94 1.60 17.11
CA ALA A 64 -2.48 2.99 17.17
C ALA A 64 -0.99 3.08 16.81
N VAL A 65 -0.15 2.20 17.34
CA VAL A 65 1.27 2.13 16.95
C VAL A 65 1.42 1.78 15.48
N PHE A 66 0.63 0.80 15.01
CA PHE A 66 0.56 0.45 13.60
C PHE A 66 0.28 1.67 12.70
N GLY A 67 -0.72 2.48 13.09
CA GLY A 67 -1.13 3.70 12.41
C GLY A 67 -0.10 4.83 12.47
N ALA A 68 0.74 4.89 13.51
CA ALA A 68 1.80 5.89 13.65
C ALA A 68 2.78 5.89 12.46
N ALA A 69 3.06 4.74 11.86
CA ALA A 69 3.86 4.64 10.63
C ALA A 69 3.27 5.46 9.48
N MET A 70 1.93 5.52 9.36
CA MET A 70 1.26 6.25 8.28
C MET A 70 1.44 7.76 8.42
N VAL A 71 1.56 8.26 9.65
CA VAL A 71 1.85 9.68 9.94
C VAL A 71 3.31 10.03 9.66
N ALA A 72 4.23 9.09 9.88
CA ALA A 72 5.65 9.28 9.58
C ALA A 72 5.96 9.29 8.07
N ARG A 73 5.14 8.65 7.23
CA ARG A 73 5.32 8.55 5.78
C ARG A 73 5.44 9.90 5.06
N PRO A 74 4.53 10.87 5.24
CA PRO A 74 4.67 12.19 4.63
C PRO A 74 5.98 12.90 5.00
N ILE A 75 6.40 12.79 6.26
CA ILE A 75 7.66 13.40 6.75
C ILE A 75 8.84 12.76 6.03
N GLY A 76 8.84 11.43 5.96
CA GLY A 76 9.80 10.65 5.20
C GLY A 76 9.89 11.03 3.73
N ALA A 77 8.73 11.17 3.07
CA ALA A 77 8.64 11.56 1.66
C ALA A 77 9.30 12.91 1.39
N VAL A 78 9.09 13.89 2.28
CA VAL A 78 9.71 15.23 2.18
C VAL A 78 11.22 15.14 2.36
N VAL A 79 11.68 14.43 3.40
CA VAL A 79 13.12 14.33 3.73
C VAL A 79 13.88 13.54 2.68
N PHE A 80 13.44 12.31 2.36
CA PHE A 80 14.08 11.49 1.33
C PHE A 80 13.92 12.10 -0.07
N GLY A 81 12.81 12.80 -0.36
CA GLY A 81 12.69 13.58 -1.59
C GLY A 81 13.78 14.63 -1.72
N HIS A 82 13.98 15.44 -0.68
CA HIS A 82 15.03 16.46 -0.65
C HIS A 82 16.45 15.86 -0.71
N LEU A 83 16.73 14.78 0.03
CA LEU A 83 18.01 14.07 -0.06
C LEU A 83 18.21 13.49 -1.46
N GLY A 84 17.18 12.94 -2.10
CA GLY A 84 17.22 12.40 -3.45
C GLY A 84 17.62 13.44 -4.49
N ASP A 85 17.09 14.65 -4.36
CA ASP A 85 17.41 15.77 -5.26
C ASP A 85 18.84 16.31 -5.05
N ARG A 86 19.38 16.22 -3.83
CA ARG A 86 20.70 16.80 -3.47
C ARG A 86 21.87 15.81 -3.52
N LEU A 87 21.65 14.56 -3.11
CA LEU A 87 22.67 13.53 -2.92
C LEU A 87 22.55 12.38 -3.95
N GLY A 88 21.48 12.37 -4.75
CA GLY A 88 21.22 11.36 -5.77
C GLY A 88 20.14 10.35 -5.36
N ARG A 89 19.34 9.94 -6.35
CA ARG A 89 18.17 9.06 -6.15
C ARG A 89 18.55 7.64 -5.76
N LYS A 90 19.59 7.05 -6.37
CA LYS A 90 20.04 5.69 -6.03
C LYS A 90 20.47 5.57 -4.57
N GLY A 91 21.29 6.49 -4.06
CA GLY A 91 21.76 6.47 -2.67
C GLY A 91 20.61 6.63 -1.67
N THR A 92 19.67 7.52 -1.97
CA THR A 92 18.48 7.77 -1.16
C THR A 92 17.56 6.56 -1.09
N LEU A 93 17.34 5.86 -2.22
CA LEU A 93 16.56 4.61 -2.28
C LEU A 93 17.23 3.44 -1.53
N VAL A 94 18.55 3.44 -1.42
CA VAL A 94 19.27 2.44 -0.61
C VAL A 94 19.14 2.79 0.88
N ALA A 95 19.29 4.08 1.23
CA ALA A 95 19.14 4.54 2.61
C ALA A 95 17.71 4.30 3.15
N SER A 96 16.67 4.53 2.34
CA SER A 96 15.29 4.21 2.71
C SER A 96 15.09 2.73 2.99
N LEU A 97 15.52 1.86 2.06
CA LEU A 97 15.41 0.41 2.19
C LEU A 97 16.15 -0.11 3.44
N LEU A 98 17.36 0.39 3.70
CA LEU A 98 18.14 0.03 4.88
C LEU A 98 17.46 0.50 6.17
N THR A 99 16.95 1.74 6.20
CA THR A 99 16.27 2.28 7.39
C THR A 99 15.04 1.43 7.74
N MET A 100 14.22 1.10 6.74
CA MET A 100 13.06 0.23 6.92
C MET A 100 13.47 -1.15 7.42
N GLY A 101 14.40 -1.80 6.72
CA GLY A 101 14.83 -3.16 7.01
C GLY A 101 15.48 -3.33 8.37
N ILE A 102 16.35 -2.39 8.75
CA ILE A 102 16.99 -2.36 10.07
C ILE A 102 15.93 -2.17 11.15
N ALA A 103 14.98 -1.25 10.97
CA ALA A 103 13.90 -1.07 11.93
C ALA A 103 13.05 -2.34 12.08
N THR A 104 12.73 -3.02 10.98
CA THR A 104 12.01 -4.30 11.00
C THR A 104 12.80 -5.37 11.76
N PHE A 105 14.09 -5.53 11.46
CA PHE A 105 14.96 -6.48 12.15
C PHE A 105 15.05 -6.19 13.65
N LEU A 106 15.19 -4.90 14.02
CA LEU A 106 15.33 -4.48 15.41
C LEU A 106 14.06 -4.78 16.24
N ILE A 107 12.87 -4.75 15.63
CA ILE A 107 11.63 -5.19 16.31
C ILE A 107 11.75 -6.64 16.79
N GLY A 108 12.39 -7.52 16.00
CA GLY A 108 12.62 -8.91 16.36
C GLY A 108 13.51 -9.12 17.58
N VAL A 109 14.33 -8.13 17.96
CA VAL A 109 15.24 -8.21 19.12
C VAL A 109 14.81 -7.30 20.28
N LEU A 110 13.66 -6.62 20.19
CA LEU A 110 13.20 -5.74 21.28
C LEU A 110 12.93 -6.53 22.58
N PRO A 111 13.22 -5.93 23.76
CA PRO A 111 12.73 -6.48 25.01
C PRO A 111 11.20 -6.41 25.07
N THR A 112 10.56 -7.30 25.84
CA THR A 112 9.11 -7.25 26.11
C THR A 112 8.80 -6.26 27.24
N TYR A 113 7.51 -5.96 27.45
CA TYR A 113 7.09 -5.11 28.57
C TYR A 113 7.51 -5.67 29.93
N GLU A 114 7.49 -7.00 30.09
CA GLU A 114 7.97 -7.65 31.32
C GLU A 114 9.45 -7.36 31.59
N GLN A 115 10.27 -7.26 30.54
CA GLN A 115 11.72 -7.09 30.65
C GLN A 115 12.15 -5.63 30.83
N ALA A 116 11.45 -4.68 30.21
CA ALA A 116 11.87 -3.27 30.15
C ALA A 116 10.74 -2.26 30.40
N GLY A 117 9.55 -2.71 30.82
CA GLY A 117 8.39 -1.86 31.06
C GLY A 117 7.99 -1.02 29.84
N TRP A 118 7.61 0.23 30.09
CA TRP A 118 7.17 1.17 29.05
C TRP A 118 8.24 1.46 27.98
N ILE A 119 9.53 1.24 28.27
CA ILE A 119 10.61 1.44 27.31
C ILE A 119 10.48 0.48 26.13
N ALA A 120 10.04 -0.77 26.36
CA ALA A 120 9.77 -1.73 25.30
C ALA A 120 8.74 -1.20 24.30
N THR A 121 7.63 -0.67 24.81
CA THR A 121 6.56 -0.06 24.01
C THR A 121 7.05 1.19 23.27
N ALA A 122 7.83 2.05 23.93
CA ALA A 122 8.40 3.25 23.30
C ALA A 122 9.37 2.90 22.15
N LEU A 123 10.20 1.87 22.31
CA LEU A 123 11.08 1.37 21.26
C LEU A 123 10.28 0.77 20.09
N LEU A 124 9.21 0.02 20.37
CA LEU A 124 8.31 -0.50 19.33
C LEU A 124 7.71 0.65 18.51
N VAL A 125 7.25 1.72 19.17
CA VAL A 125 6.75 2.93 18.50
C VAL A 125 7.84 3.60 17.67
N LEU A 126 9.05 3.74 18.22
CA LEU A 126 10.18 4.34 17.51
C LEU A 126 10.54 3.56 16.24
N MET A 127 10.63 2.23 16.33
CA MET A 127 10.90 1.37 15.16
C MET A 127 9.78 1.51 14.12
N ARG A 128 8.53 1.57 14.57
CA ARG A 128 7.38 1.73 13.66
C ARG A 128 7.35 3.08 12.96
N LEU A 129 7.71 4.16 13.67
CA LEU A 129 7.90 5.48 13.08
C LEU A 129 9.05 5.48 12.06
N ALA A 130 10.16 4.81 12.35
CA ALA A 130 11.29 4.68 11.43
C ALA A 130 10.91 3.92 10.15
N GLN A 131 10.15 2.82 10.25
CA GLN A 131 9.60 2.10 9.10
C GLN A 131 8.69 3.00 8.24
N GLY A 132 7.77 3.74 8.88
CA GLY A 132 6.88 4.67 8.20
C GLY A 132 7.65 5.78 7.48
N PHE A 133 8.63 6.38 8.16
CA PHE A 133 9.52 7.40 7.62
C PHE A 133 10.30 6.91 6.38
N ALA A 134 10.78 5.67 6.38
CA ALA A 134 11.50 5.09 5.25
C ALA A 134 10.65 4.94 3.97
N LEU A 135 9.33 4.77 4.09
CA LEU A 135 8.46 4.32 3.00
C LEU A 135 7.82 5.43 2.16
N GLY A 136 7.99 6.71 2.53
CA GLY A 136 7.13 7.81 2.06
C GLY A 136 7.00 8.05 0.54
N GLY A 137 7.91 7.54 -0.29
CA GLY A 137 7.92 7.78 -1.74
C GLY A 137 8.09 6.53 -2.63
N GLU A 138 8.15 5.33 -2.04
CA GLU A 138 8.55 4.12 -2.78
C GLU A 138 7.49 3.68 -3.81
N TRP A 139 6.22 3.66 -3.39
CA TRP A 139 5.11 3.23 -4.26
C TRP A 139 4.96 4.10 -5.51
N SER A 140 5.00 5.44 -5.36
CA SER A 140 4.84 6.35 -6.50
C SER A 140 5.98 6.22 -7.50
N GLY A 141 7.20 5.93 -7.04
CA GLY A 141 8.33 5.66 -7.93
C GLY A 141 8.14 4.39 -8.74
N ALA A 142 7.75 3.31 -8.07
CA ALA A 142 7.51 2.02 -8.72
C ALA A 142 6.36 2.08 -9.75
N ALA A 143 5.24 2.70 -9.38
CA ALA A 143 4.07 2.87 -10.27
C ALA A 143 4.40 3.73 -11.50
N LEU A 144 5.11 4.84 -11.29
CA LEU A 144 5.49 5.74 -12.38
C LEU A 144 6.46 5.07 -13.34
N VAL A 145 7.51 4.43 -12.81
CA VAL A 145 8.51 3.72 -13.60
C VAL A 145 7.85 2.60 -14.42
N ALA A 146 6.90 1.85 -13.85
CA ALA A 146 6.19 0.82 -14.59
C ALA A 146 5.33 1.40 -15.73
N THR A 147 4.58 2.47 -15.47
CA THR A 147 3.63 3.07 -16.42
C THR A 147 4.30 3.89 -17.52
N GLU A 148 5.40 4.59 -17.24
CA GLU A 148 6.19 5.33 -18.23
C GLU A 148 6.94 4.40 -19.20
N ASN A 149 7.26 3.18 -18.76
CA ASN A 149 7.88 2.16 -19.61
C ASN A 149 6.85 1.30 -20.37
N ALA A 150 5.56 1.59 -20.22
CA ALA A 150 4.49 0.81 -20.82
C ALA A 150 4.36 1.08 -22.34
N PRO A 151 4.07 0.06 -23.16
CA PRO A 151 3.61 0.24 -24.52
C PRO A 151 2.31 1.08 -24.57
N LYS A 152 2.07 1.71 -25.73
CA LYS A 152 0.81 2.44 -25.98
C LYS A 152 -0.40 1.55 -25.63
N ASN A 153 -1.38 2.13 -24.92
CA ASN A 153 -2.61 1.47 -24.48
C ASN A 153 -2.44 0.28 -23.51
N LYS A 154 -1.26 0.15 -22.86
CA LYS A 154 -1.00 -0.91 -21.85
C LYS A 154 -0.57 -0.35 -20.50
N ARG A 155 -0.85 0.94 -20.25
CA ARG A 155 -0.42 1.65 -19.04
C ARG A 155 -1.04 1.03 -17.78
N ALA A 156 -2.34 0.71 -17.80
CA ALA A 156 -2.99 0.11 -16.64
C ALA A 156 -2.45 -1.31 -16.36
N LEU A 157 -2.23 -2.13 -17.39
CA LEU A 157 -1.58 -3.44 -17.23
C LEU A 157 -0.17 -3.33 -16.61
N TYR A 158 0.65 -2.38 -17.06
CA TYR A 158 1.99 -2.23 -16.48
C TYR A 158 1.93 -1.71 -15.05
N GLY A 159 0.95 -0.86 -14.74
CA GLY A 159 0.65 -0.39 -13.39
C GLY A 159 0.29 -1.48 -12.39
N THR A 160 -0.13 -2.68 -12.83
CA THR A 160 -0.47 -3.79 -11.92
C THR A 160 0.75 -4.51 -11.35
N PHE A 161 1.93 -4.39 -11.97
CA PHE A 161 3.13 -5.13 -11.55
C PHE A 161 3.64 -4.70 -10.17
N PRO A 162 3.78 -3.40 -9.86
CA PRO A 162 4.06 -2.99 -8.48
C PRO A 162 2.97 -3.45 -7.49
N GLN A 163 1.70 -3.48 -7.93
CA GLN A 163 0.57 -3.85 -7.06
C GLN A 163 0.58 -5.33 -6.67
N LEU A 164 1.13 -6.20 -7.52
CA LEU A 164 1.33 -7.62 -7.20
C LEU A 164 2.28 -7.86 -6.03
N GLY A 165 3.10 -6.88 -5.63
CA GLY A 165 3.91 -7.00 -4.42
C GLY A 165 3.06 -7.19 -3.17
N ALA A 166 1.85 -6.63 -3.13
CA ALA A 166 0.95 -6.76 -1.99
C ALA A 166 0.50 -8.20 -1.71
N PRO A 167 -0.09 -8.95 -2.66
CA PRO A 167 -0.45 -10.34 -2.40
C PRO A 167 0.77 -11.25 -2.19
N LEU A 168 1.91 -11.00 -2.86
CA LEU A 168 3.13 -11.80 -2.64
C LEU A 168 3.70 -11.60 -1.23
N GLY A 169 3.77 -10.35 -0.77
CA GLY A 169 4.21 -10.03 0.59
C GLY A 169 3.30 -10.66 1.63
N PHE A 170 1.99 -10.71 1.38
CA PHE A 170 1.02 -11.37 2.27
C PHE A 170 1.33 -12.86 2.40
N ILE A 171 1.51 -13.55 1.27
CA ILE A 171 1.75 -15.00 1.23
C ILE A 171 3.07 -15.34 1.92
N ILE A 172 4.15 -14.58 1.67
CA ILE A 172 5.45 -14.83 2.29
C ILE A 172 5.39 -14.56 3.80
N GLY A 173 4.83 -13.41 4.20
CA GLY A 173 4.74 -13.01 5.61
C GLY A 173 3.91 -13.97 6.45
N ASN A 174 2.66 -14.20 6.03
CA ASN A 174 1.75 -15.09 6.74
C ASN A 174 2.11 -16.57 6.55
N GLY A 175 2.70 -16.96 5.42
CA GLY A 175 3.24 -18.30 5.22
C GLY A 175 4.35 -18.63 6.21
N LEU A 176 5.24 -17.66 6.50
CA LEU A 176 6.28 -17.84 7.52
C LEU A 176 5.68 -17.99 8.92
N PHE A 177 4.68 -17.17 9.29
CA PHE A 177 3.96 -17.36 10.56
C PHE A 177 3.24 -18.71 10.65
N LEU A 178 2.65 -19.20 9.56
CA LEU A 178 2.02 -20.54 9.51
C LEU A 178 3.05 -21.65 9.72
N ILE A 179 4.22 -21.57 9.06
CA ILE A 179 5.29 -22.55 9.24
C ILE A 179 5.75 -22.56 10.70
N ILE A 180 5.96 -21.38 11.30
CA ILE A 180 6.37 -21.28 12.72
C ILE A 180 5.27 -21.82 13.63
N GLY A 181 4.00 -21.48 13.39
CA GLY A 181 2.88 -21.98 14.16
C GLY A 181 2.69 -23.50 14.06
N ALA A 182 2.99 -24.09 12.90
CA ALA A 182 2.98 -25.54 12.71
C ALA A 182 4.17 -26.23 13.42
N LEU A 183 5.32 -25.57 13.49
CA LEU A 183 6.50 -26.07 14.22
C LEU A 183 6.37 -25.88 15.75
N LEU A 184 5.57 -24.91 16.20
CA LEU A 184 5.32 -24.58 17.60
C LEU A 184 3.83 -24.63 17.95
N PRO A 185 3.17 -25.80 17.81
CA PRO A 185 1.73 -25.91 18.02
C PRO A 185 1.34 -25.66 19.49
N SER A 186 0.13 -25.13 19.71
CA SER A 186 -0.47 -25.06 21.05
C SER A 186 -0.73 -26.47 21.58
N ALA A 187 -0.70 -26.64 22.92
CA ALA A 187 -0.94 -27.93 23.55
C ALA A 187 -2.31 -28.51 23.17
N ALA A 188 -2.41 -29.84 23.10
CA ALA A 188 -3.67 -30.50 22.77
C ALA A 188 -4.76 -30.15 23.79
N GLY A 189 -5.90 -29.62 23.30
CA GLY A 189 -7.02 -29.15 24.14
C GLY A 189 -6.92 -27.69 24.60
N ALA A 190 -5.86 -26.96 24.25
CA ALA A 190 -5.79 -25.52 24.44
C ALA A 190 -6.76 -24.78 23.51
N ASP A 191 -7.16 -23.56 23.91
CA ASP A 191 -7.99 -22.68 23.10
C ASP A 191 -7.33 -22.45 21.71
N PRO A 192 -7.96 -22.87 20.60
CA PRO A 192 -7.41 -22.71 19.26
C PRO A 192 -7.25 -21.25 18.83
N SER A 193 -7.86 -20.31 19.54
CA SER A 193 -7.70 -18.87 19.34
C SER A 193 -6.43 -18.30 19.97
N GLN A 194 -5.72 -19.05 20.83
CA GLN A 194 -4.53 -18.59 21.54
C GLN A 194 -3.23 -19.15 20.93
N PRO A 195 -2.19 -18.31 20.72
CA PRO A 195 -0.87 -18.79 20.32
C PRO A 195 -0.19 -19.64 21.41
N SER A 196 0.76 -20.50 21.03
CA SER A 196 1.52 -21.31 21.99
C SER A 196 2.49 -20.44 22.82
N GLU A 197 2.82 -20.89 24.04
CA GLU A 197 3.80 -20.20 24.90
C GLU A 197 5.19 -20.11 24.23
N ALA A 198 5.59 -21.17 23.51
CA ALA A 198 6.82 -21.17 22.72
C ALA A 198 6.79 -20.12 21.59
N PHE A 199 5.64 -19.95 20.94
CA PHE A 199 5.46 -18.92 19.93
C PHE A 199 5.58 -17.51 20.53
N LEU A 200 4.93 -17.25 21.68
CA LEU A 200 4.95 -15.94 22.33
C LEU A 200 6.31 -15.62 22.97
N SER A 201 7.05 -16.62 23.44
CA SER A 201 8.38 -16.39 24.03
C SER A 201 9.44 -15.99 23.00
N TRP A 202 9.51 -16.68 21.86
CA TRP A 202 10.54 -16.40 20.84
C TRP A 202 10.11 -16.60 19.39
N GLY A 203 9.13 -17.46 19.09
CA GLY A 203 8.75 -17.80 17.72
C GLY A 203 8.32 -16.59 16.87
N TRP A 204 7.59 -15.65 17.47
CA TRP A 204 7.14 -14.44 16.78
C TRP A 204 8.27 -13.52 16.30
N ARG A 205 9.48 -13.66 16.83
CA ARG A 205 10.64 -12.82 16.46
C ARG A 205 11.21 -13.19 15.09
N ILE A 206 11.07 -14.45 14.68
CA ILE A 206 11.71 -15.00 13.47
C ILE A 206 11.31 -14.24 12.19
N PRO A 207 10.02 -13.91 11.93
CA PRO A 207 9.65 -13.15 10.73
C PRO A 207 10.32 -11.78 10.68
N PHE A 208 10.47 -11.09 11.81
CA PHE A 208 11.16 -9.80 11.86
C PHE A 208 12.65 -9.95 11.55
N LEU A 209 13.32 -10.98 12.08
CA LEU A 209 14.72 -11.27 11.79
C LEU A 209 14.93 -11.66 10.31
N PHE A 210 13.97 -12.38 9.72
CA PHE A 210 14.01 -12.77 8.30
C PHE A 210 13.95 -11.57 7.35
N SER A 211 13.47 -10.40 7.82
CA SER A 211 13.57 -9.15 7.05
C SER A 211 15.02 -8.83 6.62
N ALA A 212 16.04 -9.26 7.37
CA ALA A 212 17.44 -9.11 6.93
C ALA A 212 17.70 -9.78 5.56
N VAL A 213 17.13 -10.95 5.30
CA VAL A 213 17.23 -11.65 4.01
C VAL A 213 16.51 -10.85 2.92
N MET A 214 15.31 -10.37 3.22
CA MET A 214 14.49 -9.56 2.31
C MET A 214 15.22 -8.27 1.91
N VAL A 215 15.88 -7.61 2.86
CA VAL A 215 16.67 -6.40 2.65
C VAL A 215 17.89 -6.68 1.77
N VAL A 216 18.62 -7.77 2.00
CA VAL A 216 19.76 -8.17 1.17
C VAL A 216 19.32 -8.40 -0.28
N ILE A 217 18.19 -9.09 -0.49
CA ILE A 217 17.61 -9.29 -1.82
C ILE A 217 17.24 -7.94 -2.45
N GLY A 218 16.55 -7.08 -1.70
CA GLY A 218 16.16 -5.74 -2.17
C GLY A 218 17.35 -4.88 -2.57
N LEU A 219 18.42 -4.89 -1.78
CA LEU A 219 19.67 -4.17 -2.06
C LEU A 219 20.33 -4.69 -3.32
N TRP A 220 20.45 -6.01 -3.46
CA TRP A 220 21.02 -6.65 -4.63
C TRP A 220 20.29 -6.27 -5.92
N VAL A 221 18.95 -6.26 -5.88
CA VAL A 221 18.11 -5.83 -7.00
C VAL A 221 18.30 -4.34 -7.30
N ARG A 222 18.26 -3.47 -6.28
CA ARG A 222 18.40 -2.01 -6.45
C ARG A 222 19.78 -1.60 -6.96
N MET A 223 20.84 -2.29 -6.55
CA MET A 223 22.20 -2.02 -7.01
C MET A 223 22.39 -2.32 -8.50
N ARG A 224 21.63 -3.28 -9.06
CA ARG A 224 21.69 -3.72 -10.46
C ARG A 224 20.83 -2.90 -11.43
N LEU A 225 20.03 -1.96 -10.94
CA LEU A 225 19.34 -1.00 -11.79
C LEU A 225 20.29 0.13 -12.19
N VAL A 226 20.36 0.40 -13.50
CA VAL A 226 21.04 1.59 -14.06
C VAL A 226 20.10 2.79 -13.89
N GLU A 227 20.60 3.98 -13.56
CA GLU A 227 19.73 5.17 -13.47
C GLU A 227 19.12 5.51 -14.84
N ALA A 228 17.85 5.92 -14.86
CA ALA A 228 17.14 6.21 -16.10
C ALA A 228 17.76 7.45 -16.79
N PRO A 229 18.10 7.40 -18.10
CA PRO A 229 18.72 8.51 -18.83
C PRO A 229 17.90 9.82 -18.83
N VAL A 230 16.59 9.72 -18.61
CA VAL A 230 15.65 10.85 -18.59
C VAL A 230 15.91 11.77 -17.39
N PHE A 231 16.33 11.23 -16.24
CA PHE A 231 16.62 12.06 -15.06
C PHE A 231 17.96 12.79 -15.19
N ALA A 232 18.97 12.13 -15.77
CA ALA A 232 20.28 12.73 -16.05
C ALA A 232 20.15 13.94 -16.99
N LYS A 233 19.36 13.82 -18.07
CA LYS A 233 19.11 14.93 -19.01
C LYS A 233 18.33 16.10 -18.39
N THR A 234 17.38 15.82 -17.49
CA THR A 234 16.58 16.87 -16.83
C THR A 234 17.41 17.62 -15.77
N GLN A 235 18.37 16.94 -15.14
CA GLN A 235 19.31 17.53 -14.20
C GLN A 235 20.36 18.41 -14.92
N GLU A 236 20.91 17.94 -16.03
CA GLU A 236 21.83 18.71 -16.87
C GLU A 236 21.17 19.96 -17.48
N ALA A 237 19.86 19.90 -17.76
CA ALA A 237 19.10 21.04 -18.28
C ALA A 237 18.70 22.09 -17.22
N GLY A 238 18.95 21.85 -15.92
CA GLY A 238 18.58 22.78 -14.85
C GLY A 238 17.06 22.98 -14.66
N LEU A 239 16.24 22.12 -15.25
CA LEU A 239 14.77 22.21 -15.26
C LEU A 239 14.10 21.61 -14.01
N VAL A 240 14.87 21.24 -12.98
CA VAL A 240 14.33 20.80 -11.69
C VAL A 240 13.61 21.99 -11.03
N ARG A 241 12.28 22.06 -11.17
CA ARG A 241 11.47 23.11 -10.53
C ARG A 241 11.71 23.10 -9.03
N LYS A 242 12.05 24.28 -8.49
CA LYS A 242 12.54 24.43 -7.11
C LYS A 242 11.54 24.08 -5.99
N LEU A 243 10.23 23.91 -6.25
CA LEU A 243 9.22 23.59 -5.20
C LEU A 243 7.97 22.85 -5.76
N PRO A 244 8.06 21.55 -6.07
CA PRO A 244 6.91 20.78 -6.58
C PRO A 244 5.76 20.66 -5.57
N LEU A 245 6.06 20.47 -4.28
CA LEU A 245 5.05 20.38 -3.20
C LEU A 245 4.12 21.59 -3.15
N ALA A 246 4.66 22.80 -3.09
CA ALA A 246 3.87 24.03 -3.04
C ALA A 246 3.04 24.23 -4.32
N THR A 247 3.55 23.78 -5.47
CA THR A 247 2.86 23.87 -6.75
C THR A 247 1.64 22.95 -6.80
N VAL A 248 1.74 21.72 -6.25
CA VAL A 248 0.61 20.79 -6.21
C VAL A 248 -0.53 21.36 -5.34
N PHE A 249 -0.22 21.85 -4.13
CA PHE A 249 -1.25 22.40 -3.24
C PHE A 249 -1.88 23.70 -3.74
N ARG A 250 -1.16 24.52 -4.52
CA ARG A 250 -1.71 25.77 -5.07
C ARG A 250 -2.47 25.57 -6.36
N SER A 251 -1.93 24.77 -7.29
CA SER A 251 -2.44 24.69 -8.66
C SER A 251 -3.24 23.41 -8.94
N HIS A 252 -3.11 22.36 -8.12
CA HIS A 252 -3.68 21.03 -8.37
C HIS A 252 -4.39 20.42 -7.14
N TRP A 253 -4.89 21.26 -6.22
CA TRP A 253 -5.52 20.79 -4.98
C TRP A 253 -6.79 19.95 -5.23
N ARG A 254 -7.53 20.22 -6.30
CA ARG A 254 -8.71 19.44 -6.69
C ARG A 254 -8.33 18.00 -7.05
N GLN A 255 -7.26 17.83 -7.83
CA GLN A 255 -6.74 16.52 -8.23
C GLN A 255 -6.17 15.77 -7.03
N LEU A 256 -5.53 16.46 -6.08
CA LEU A 256 -5.13 15.88 -4.79
C LEU A 256 -6.32 15.30 -4.04
N VAL A 257 -7.37 16.10 -3.83
CA VAL A 257 -8.56 15.66 -3.10
C VAL A 257 -9.22 14.48 -3.83
N LEU A 258 -9.45 14.59 -5.13
CA LEU A 258 -10.02 13.49 -5.92
C LEU A 258 -9.15 12.23 -5.87
N GLY A 259 -7.84 12.35 -6.06
CA GLY A 259 -6.91 11.22 -5.99
C GLY A 259 -6.89 10.55 -4.63
N THR A 260 -6.97 11.32 -3.54
CA THR A 260 -7.12 10.78 -2.19
C THR A 260 -8.42 9.97 -2.06
N PHE A 261 -9.55 10.52 -2.48
CA PHE A 261 -10.83 9.80 -2.35
C PHE A 261 -11.01 8.65 -3.35
N PHE A 262 -10.30 8.65 -4.49
CA PHE A 262 -10.27 7.50 -5.41
C PHE A 262 -9.69 6.26 -4.73
N MET A 263 -8.69 6.44 -3.87
CA MET A 263 -8.02 5.34 -3.18
C MET A 263 -8.67 4.99 -1.83
N LEU A 264 -9.59 5.81 -1.32
CA LEU A 264 -10.14 5.66 0.03
C LEU A 264 -10.77 4.29 0.26
N ALA A 265 -11.76 3.90 -0.56
CA ALA A 265 -12.40 2.59 -0.44
C ALA A 265 -11.43 1.43 -0.67
N THR A 266 -10.44 1.60 -1.55
CA THR A 266 -9.38 0.60 -1.79
C THR A 266 -8.59 0.32 -0.53
N TYR A 267 -8.11 1.36 0.16
CA TYR A 267 -7.39 1.17 1.41
C TYR A 267 -8.29 0.64 2.51
N VAL A 268 -9.47 1.22 2.71
CA VAL A 268 -10.40 0.73 3.74
C VAL A 268 -10.68 -0.75 3.52
N LEU A 269 -11.02 -1.18 2.30
CA LEU A 269 -11.20 -2.59 1.96
C LEU A 269 -9.94 -3.42 2.25
N PHE A 270 -8.76 -2.97 1.82
CA PHE A 270 -7.50 -3.68 2.06
C PHE A 270 -7.27 -3.97 3.54
N TYR A 271 -7.38 -2.95 4.39
CA TYR A 271 -7.11 -3.08 5.83
C TYR A 271 -8.21 -3.84 6.56
N LEU A 272 -9.46 -3.73 6.10
CA LEU A 272 -10.55 -4.55 6.60
C LEU A 272 -10.36 -6.04 6.26
N MET A 273 -9.94 -6.35 5.05
CA MET A 273 -9.74 -7.73 4.58
C MET A 273 -8.44 -8.37 5.08
N THR A 274 -7.46 -7.60 5.54
CA THR A 274 -6.16 -8.12 5.99
C THR A 274 -5.98 -8.08 7.50
N THR A 275 -6.33 -6.96 8.15
CA THR A 275 -6.05 -6.74 9.58
C THR A 275 -7.28 -6.99 10.43
N PHE A 276 -8.41 -6.32 10.11
CA PHE A 276 -9.66 -6.52 10.86
C PHE A 276 -10.18 -7.94 10.74
N SER A 277 -10.20 -8.51 9.52
CA SER A 277 -10.65 -9.88 9.28
C SER A 277 -9.90 -10.90 10.13
N LEU A 278 -8.59 -10.75 10.29
CA LEU A 278 -7.77 -11.63 11.13
C LEU A 278 -8.14 -11.50 12.61
N SER A 279 -8.40 -10.28 13.09
CA SER A 279 -8.87 -10.05 14.45
C SER A 279 -10.25 -10.70 14.67
N TYR A 280 -11.24 -10.26 13.88
CA TYR A 280 -12.62 -10.74 13.95
C TYR A 280 -12.75 -12.26 13.75
N GLY A 281 -12.00 -12.79 12.78
CA GLY A 281 -12.04 -14.20 12.42
C GLY A 281 -11.54 -15.14 13.51
N ARG A 282 -10.60 -14.68 14.34
CA ARG A 282 -10.00 -15.50 15.39
C ARG A 282 -10.58 -15.29 16.77
N THR A 283 -11.15 -14.13 17.05
CA THR A 283 -11.78 -13.89 18.34
C THR A 283 -12.85 -14.94 18.61
N ALA A 284 -12.81 -15.55 19.79
CA ALA A 284 -13.68 -16.65 20.18
C ALA A 284 -15.16 -16.26 20.12
N THR A 285 -16.04 -17.24 19.88
CA THR A 285 -17.49 -17.00 19.80
C THR A 285 -18.13 -16.68 21.15
N ASP A 286 -17.43 -16.95 22.24
CA ASP A 286 -17.82 -16.71 23.64
C ASP A 286 -17.00 -15.56 24.29
N ALA A 287 -16.18 -14.85 23.52
CA ALA A 287 -15.48 -13.67 24.00
C ALA A 287 -16.47 -12.54 24.37
N ALA A 288 -16.02 -11.59 25.19
CA ALA A 288 -16.81 -10.42 25.58
C ALA A 288 -17.36 -9.64 24.37
N VAL A 289 -16.57 -9.55 23.30
CA VAL A 289 -17.00 -9.11 21.96
C VAL A 289 -16.83 -10.31 21.02
N PRO A 290 -17.91 -11.04 20.68
CA PRO A 290 -17.81 -12.27 19.91
C PRO A 290 -17.25 -12.08 18.49
N GLY A 291 -16.38 -13.01 18.08
CA GLY A 291 -15.89 -13.14 16.70
C GLY A 291 -16.35 -14.45 16.04
N LEU A 292 -15.60 -14.93 15.04
CA LEU A 292 -15.91 -16.18 14.34
C LEU A 292 -15.30 -17.44 14.97
N GLY A 293 -14.36 -17.30 15.90
CA GLY A 293 -13.76 -18.41 16.65
C GLY A 293 -12.88 -19.39 15.85
N TYR A 294 -12.35 -18.99 14.69
CA TYR A 294 -11.43 -19.85 13.93
C TYR A 294 -10.04 -19.89 14.55
N SER A 295 -9.37 -21.05 14.44
CA SER A 295 -7.94 -21.14 14.76
C SER A 295 -7.10 -20.25 13.85
N TYR A 296 -5.93 -19.82 14.32
CA TYR A 296 -4.99 -19.04 13.50
C TYR A 296 -4.66 -19.72 12.17
N THR A 297 -4.25 -20.99 12.25
CA THR A 297 -3.87 -21.78 11.08
C THR A 297 -5.01 -21.86 10.08
N THR A 298 -6.22 -22.19 10.54
CA THR A 298 -7.40 -22.32 9.67
C THR A 298 -7.73 -21.00 9.00
N PHE A 299 -7.84 -19.91 9.77
CA PHE A 299 -8.27 -18.63 9.23
C PHE A 299 -7.24 -18.03 8.27
N VAL A 300 -5.95 -18.10 8.60
CA VAL A 300 -4.90 -17.59 7.71
C VAL A 300 -4.78 -18.41 6.42
N LEU A 301 -5.02 -19.73 6.45
CA LEU A 301 -5.12 -20.53 5.22
C LEU A 301 -6.30 -20.06 4.34
N MET A 302 -7.45 -19.74 4.93
CA MET A 302 -8.59 -19.15 4.20
C MET A 302 -8.22 -17.78 3.61
N MET A 303 -7.50 -16.94 4.35
CA MET A 303 -7.02 -15.65 3.85
C MET A 303 -6.01 -15.82 2.71
N ILE A 304 -5.05 -16.73 2.83
CA ILE A 304 -4.08 -17.03 1.76
C ILE A 304 -4.82 -17.50 0.51
N PHE A 305 -5.81 -18.38 0.65
CA PHE A 305 -6.66 -18.79 -0.47
C PHE A 305 -7.36 -17.59 -1.12
N GLY A 306 -7.96 -16.69 -0.34
CA GLY A 306 -8.56 -15.45 -0.85
C GLY A 306 -7.54 -14.52 -1.51
N VAL A 307 -6.33 -14.41 -0.98
CA VAL A 307 -5.24 -13.57 -1.53
C VAL A 307 -4.76 -14.05 -2.91
N LEU A 308 -4.95 -15.33 -3.25
CA LEU A 308 -4.73 -15.80 -4.64
C LEU A 308 -5.66 -15.08 -5.62
N PHE A 309 -6.90 -14.80 -5.21
CA PHE A 309 -7.84 -13.99 -6.00
C PHE A 309 -7.42 -12.53 -6.02
N PHE A 310 -6.88 -11.99 -4.93
CA PHE A 310 -6.28 -10.65 -4.95
C PHE A 310 -5.16 -10.58 -6.01
N ALA A 311 -4.23 -11.52 -6.05
CA ALA A 311 -3.17 -11.57 -7.06
C ALA A 311 -3.73 -11.69 -8.49
N ALA A 312 -4.64 -12.64 -8.72
CA ALA A 312 -5.22 -12.88 -10.04
C ALA A 312 -5.99 -11.66 -10.55
N PHE A 313 -6.88 -11.10 -9.73
CA PHE A 313 -7.72 -9.97 -10.15
C PHE A 313 -6.97 -8.64 -10.19
N THR A 314 -5.82 -8.52 -9.50
CA THR A 314 -4.89 -7.40 -9.73
C THR A 314 -4.33 -7.41 -11.14
N LEU A 315 -3.97 -8.58 -11.69
CA LEU A 315 -3.51 -8.68 -13.08
C LEU A 315 -4.65 -8.51 -14.09
N ILE A 316 -5.84 -9.05 -13.80
CA ILE A 316 -6.99 -8.97 -14.70
C ILE A 316 -7.53 -7.54 -14.82
N SER A 317 -7.45 -6.75 -13.75
CA SER A 317 -8.02 -5.40 -13.73
C SER A 317 -7.29 -4.39 -14.61
N GLY A 318 -5.98 -4.57 -14.82
CA GLY A 318 -5.19 -3.73 -15.73
C GLY A 318 -5.72 -3.72 -17.16
N PRO A 319 -5.78 -4.88 -17.85
CA PRO A 319 -6.38 -5.00 -19.18
C PRO A 319 -7.84 -4.54 -19.26
N LEU A 320 -8.64 -4.78 -18.21
CA LEU A 320 -10.03 -4.28 -18.16
C LEU A 320 -10.07 -2.75 -18.16
N ALA A 321 -9.21 -2.10 -17.36
CA ALA A 321 -9.11 -0.64 -17.30
C ALA A 321 -8.50 -0.03 -18.57
N ASP A 322 -7.57 -0.72 -19.23
CA ASP A 322 -7.06 -0.30 -20.55
C ASP A 322 -8.14 -0.44 -21.64
N LYS A 323 -8.98 -1.48 -21.57
CA LYS A 323 -10.07 -1.68 -22.54
C LYS A 323 -11.23 -0.71 -22.32
N TYR A 324 -11.80 -0.67 -21.12
CA TYR A 324 -13.06 0.03 -20.83
C TYR A 324 -12.88 1.46 -20.27
N GLY A 325 -11.65 1.87 -19.94
CA GLY A 325 -11.38 3.14 -19.27
C GLY A 325 -11.18 2.97 -17.77
N ARG A 326 -10.30 3.78 -17.17
CA ARG A 326 -9.94 3.63 -15.74
C ARG A 326 -11.12 4.01 -14.86
N ARG A 327 -11.78 5.12 -15.18
CA ARG A 327 -12.90 5.66 -14.41
C ARG A 327 -14.09 4.72 -14.48
N ALA A 328 -14.46 4.27 -15.68
CA ALA A 328 -15.59 3.36 -15.87
C ALA A 328 -15.39 2.04 -15.12
N THR A 329 -14.21 1.42 -15.26
CA THR A 329 -13.90 0.18 -14.52
C THR A 329 -13.99 0.39 -13.01
N LEU A 330 -13.40 1.45 -12.46
CA LEU A 330 -13.41 1.69 -11.03
C LEU A 330 -14.79 2.05 -10.48
N ILE A 331 -15.67 2.69 -11.26
CA ILE A 331 -17.07 2.91 -10.86
C ILE A 331 -17.77 1.57 -10.61
N TRP A 332 -17.66 0.62 -11.55
CA TRP A 332 -18.28 -0.70 -11.41
C TRP A 332 -17.72 -1.47 -10.22
N VAL A 333 -16.41 -1.46 -10.05
CA VAL A 333 -15.75 -2.15 -8.93
C VAL A 333 -16.16 -1.50 -7.60
N THR A 334 -16.17 -0.18 -7.51
CA THR A 334 -16.54 0.56 -6.29
C THR A 334 -18.02 0.33 -5.93
N ALA A 335 -18.92 0.26 -6.92
CA ALA A 335 -20.31 -0.14 -6.67
C ALA A 335 -20.38 -1.58 -6.11
N GLY A 336 -19.54 -2.49 -6.62
CA GLY A 336 -19.37 -3.82 -6.06
C GLY A 336 -18.89 -3.81 -4.60
N ILE A 337 -17.92 -2.96 -4.24
CA ILE A 337 -17.44 -2.78 -2.86
C ILE A 337 -18.56 -2.25 -1.96
N LEU A 338 -19.37 -1.30 -2.44
CA LEU A 338 -20.50 -0.77 -1.71
C LEU A 338 -21.50 -1.86 -1.36
N VAL A 339 -21.91 -2.67 -2.34
CA VAL A 339 -22.82 -3.80 -2.12
C VAL A 339 -22.17 -4.86 -1.22
N PHE A 340 -20.89 -5.15 -1.44
CA PHE A 340 -20.14 -6.12 -0.64
C PHE A 340 -20.18 -5.78 0.85
N GLY A 341 -19.96 -4.52 1.24
CA GLY A 341 -20.05 -4.10 2.65
C GLY A 341 -21.41 -4.40 3.28
N LEU A 342 -22.50 -4.27 2.53
CA LEU A 342 -23.86 -4.52 3.01
C LEU A 342 -24.23 -6.02 3.11
N VAL A 343 -23.40 -6.93 2.60
CA VAL A 343 -23.72 -8.38 2.59
C VAL A 343 -22.80 -9.22 3.48
N TRP A 344 -22.00 -8.60 4.35
CA TRP A 344 -21.09 -9.33 5.25
C TRP A 344 -21.83 -10.30 6.18
N VAL A 345 -22.82 -9.82 6.93
CA VAL A 345 -23.60 -10.66 7.86
C VAL A 345 -24.31 -11.82 7.15
N PRO A 346 -25.08 -11.62 6.06
CA PRO A 346 -25.72 -12.74 5.38
C PRO A 346 -24.71 -13.71 4.75
N LEU A 347 -23.55 -13.24 4.26
CA LEU A 347 -22.48 -14.14 3.79
C LEU A 347 -21.96 -15.00 4.94
N MET A 348 -21.60 -14.41 6.08
CA MET A 348 -21.07 -15.13 7.24
C MET A 348 -22.12 -16.08 7.86
N GLY A 349 -23.41 -15.76 7.74
CA GLY A 349 -24.51 -16.63 8.15
C GLY A 349 -24.58 -17.98 7.42
N LEU A 350 -23.87 -18.13 6.28
CA LEU A 350 -23.72 -19.41 5.58
C LEU A 350 -22.64 -20.33 6.21
N GLY A 351 -22.12 -19.97 7.38
CA GLY A 351 -21.05 -20.70 8.09
C GLY A 351 -19.71 -20.59 7.38
N THR A 352 -18.87 -21.63 7.50
CA THR A 352 -17.50 -21.62 6.99
C THR A 352 -17.41 -21.39 5.48
N LEU A 353 -18.34 -21.94 4.69
CA LEU A 353 -18.39 -21.66 3.26
C LEU A 353 -18.62 -20.16 3.00
N GLY A 354 -19.54 -19.56 3.77
CA GLY A 354 -19.83 -18.13 3.74
C GLY A 354 -18.64 -17.24 4.04
N VAL A 355 -17.87 -17.60 5.07
CA VAL A 355 -16.64 -16.88 5.45
C VAL A 355 -15.58 -16.96 4.35
N VAL A 356 -15.40 -18.12 3.73
CA VAL A 356 -14.49 -18.28 2.58
C VAL A 356 -14.96 -17.44 1.39
N LEU A 357 -16.26 -17.46 1.08
CA LEU A 357 -16.83 -16.62 0.02
C LEU A 357 -16.64 -15.13 0.30
N TRP A 358 -16.86 -14.70 1.55
CA TRP A 358 -16.61 -13.33 1.98
C TRP A 358 -15.14 -12.91 1.76
N LEU A 359 -14.18 -13.75 2.16
CA LEU A 359 -12.76 -13.51 1.92
C LEU A 359 -12.43 -13.45 0.43
N VAL A 360 -12.89 -14.42 -0.35
CA VAL A 360 -12.66 -14.49 -1.81
C VAL A 360 -13.23 -13.26 -2.52
N LEU A 361 -14.47 -12.88 -2.22
CA LEU A 361 -15.11 -11.71 -2.83
C LEU A 361 -14.41 -10.41 -2.43
N GLY A 362 -14.09 -10.24 -1.15
CA GLY A 362 -13.37 -9.06 -0.65
C GLY A 362 -11.98 -8.91 -1.29
N PHE A 363 -11.20 -9.99 -1.37
CA PHE A 363 -9.89 -9.99 -2.00
C PHE A 363 -9.95 -9.85 -3.53
N THR A 364 -10.99 -10.40 -4.18
CA THR A 364 -11.26 -10.18 -5.61
C THR A 364 -11.50 -8.70 -5.90
N LEU A 365 -12.40 -8.07 -5.14
CA LEU A 365 -12.69 -6.64 -5.24
C LEU A 365 -11.45 -5.80 -4.95
N MET A 366 -10.63 -6.21 -3.98
CA MET A 366 -9.36 -5.58 -3.67
C MET A 366 -8.40 -5.59 -4.87
N GLY A 367 -8.24 -6.72 -5.55
CA GLY A 367 -7.43 -6.80 -6.77
C GLY A 367 -7.98 -5.97 -7.93
N MET A 368 -9.31 -5.97 -8.07
CA MET A 368 -9.99 -5.21 -9.11
C MET A 368 -9.87 -3.69 -8.92
N THR A 369 -9.86 -3.20 -7.69
CA THR A 369 -9.74 -1.77 -7.40
C THR A 369 -8.27 -1.32 -7.33
N PHE A 370 -7.36 -2.13 -6.80
CA PHE A 370 -5.97 -1.74 -6.56
C PHE A 370 -5.12 -1.75 -7.84
N GLY A 371 -5.35 -2.69 -8.75
CA GLY A 371 -4.58 -2.80 -10.00
C GLY A 371 -4.58 -1.52 -10.85
N PRO A 372 -5.76 -0.96 -11.22
CA PRO A 372 -5.83 0.23 -12.08
C PRO A 372 -5.25 1.50 -11.44
N MET A 373 -5.13 1.54 -10.11
CA MET A 373 -4.61 2.70 -9.38
C MET A 373 -3.15 3.01 -9.71
N GLY A 374 -2.37 2.00 -10.10
CA GLY A 374 -0.99 2.20 -10.56
C GLY A 374 -0.89 3.12 -11.77
N ALA A 375 -1.94 3.21 -12.60
CA ALA A 375 -2.02 4.11 -13.74
C ALA A 375 -2.88 5.36 -13.47
N LEU A 376 -4.07 5.19 -12.87
CA LEU A 376 -5.00 6.31 -12.66
C LEU A 376 -4.38 7.44 -11.84
N LEU A 377 -3.76 7.13 -10.70
CA LEU A 377 -3.24 8.16 -9.79
C LEU A 377 -2.15 9.02 -10.46
N PRO A 378 -1.12 8.44 -11.11
CA PRO A 378 -0.17 9.24 -11.88
C PRO A 378 -0.82 10.02 -13.04
N GLU A 379 -1.81 9.45 -13.74
CA GLU A 379 -2.46 10.13 -14.86
C GLU A 379 -3.30 11.36 -14.45
N LEU A 380 -3.65 11.51 -13.17
CA LEU A 380 -4.36 12.70 -12.66
C LEU A 380 -3.53 13.99 -12.70
N PHE A 381 -2.20 13.86 -12.77
CA PHE A 381 -1.29 14.97 -12.57
C PHE A 381 -0.39 15.17 -13.80
N PRO A 382 -0.09 16.44 -14.16
CA PRO A 382 0.84 16.72 -15.25
C PRO A 382 2.27 16.29 -14.87
N THR A 383 3.09 15.98 -15.87
CA THR A 383 4.44 15.39 -15.71
C THR A 383 5.29 16.12 -14.67
N SER A 384 5.26 17.45 -14.68
CA SER A 384 6.07 18.31 -13.80
C SER A 384 5.79 18.12 -12.30
N VAL A 385 4.61 17.62 -11.92
CA VAL A 385 4.24 17.37 -10.52
C VAL A 385 3.72 15.96 -10.28
N ARG A 386 3.78 15.09 -11.29
CA ARG A 386 3.14 13.76 -11.30
C ARG A 386 3.53 12.91 -10.11
N TYR A 387 4.84 12.74 -9.92
CA TYR A 387 5.41 11.95 -8.81
C TYR A 387 4.96 12.46 -7.43
N THR A 388 4.95 13.78 -7.23
CA THR A 388 4.57 14.40 -5.96
C THR A 388 3.06 14.32 -5.73
N GLY A 389 2.26 14.66 -6.74
CA GLY A 389 0.79 14.64 -6.65
C GLY A 389 0.23 13.24 -6.41
N SER A 390 0.72 12.24 -7.14
CA SER A 390 0.31 10.84 -6.94
C SER A 390 0.73 10.32 -5.56
N GLY A 391 1.94 10.67 -5.12
CA GLY A 391 2.47 10.24 -3.83
C GLY A 391 1.72 10.81 -2.64
N ILE A 392 1.38 12.10 -2.67
CA ILE A 392 0.59 12.72 -1.59
C ILE A 392 -0.81 12.12 -1.58
N SER A 393 -1.46 12.00 -2.74
CA SER A 393 -2.81 11.43 -2.85
C SER A 393 -2.88 10.03 -2.25
N TYR A 394 -1.90 9.18 -2.60
CA TYR A 394 -1.72 7.82 -2.08
C TYR A 394 -1.50 7.81 -0.56
N ASN A 395 -0.54 8.59 -0.05
CA ASN A 395 -0.21 8.60 1.38
C ASN A 395 -1.32 9.18 2.26
N VAL A 396 -1.98 10.26 1.84
CA VAL A 396 -3.13 10.83 2.60
C VAL A 396 -4.28 9.83 2.62
N SER A 397 -4.58 9.19 1.50
CA SER A 397 -5.58 8.13 1.48
C SER A 397 -5.16 6.93 2.33
N SER A 398 -3.87 6.61 2.38
CA SER A 398 -3.34 5.57 3.25
C SER A 398 -3.58 5.94 4.71
N ILE A 399 -3.37 7.18 5.15
CA ILE A 399 -3.66 7.58 6.54
C ILE A 399 -5.14 7.31 6.87
N LEU A 400 -6.05 7.76 6.00
CA LEU A 400 -7.50 7.60 6.20
C LEU A 400 -7.94 6.12 6.18
N GLY A 401 -7.42 5.33 5.24
CA GLY A 401 -7.85 3.94 5.06
C GLY A 401 -7.03 2.90 5.82
N ALA A 402 -5.81 3.23 6.29
CA ALA A 402 -4.90 2.31 6.95
C ALA A 402 -4.80 2.50 8.45
N ALA A 403 -4.57 3.73 8.90
CA ALA A 403 -4.41 4.02 10.31
C ALA A 403 -5.76 4.09 11.01
N VAL A 404 -6.74 4.72 10.36
CA VAL A 404 -8.04 5.00 10.97
C VAL A 404 -9.02 3.84 10.78
N ALA A 405 -9.00 3.13 9.65
CA ALA A 405 -10.04 2.15 9.33
C ALA A 405 -10.09 0.93 10.28
N PRO A 406 -8.98 0.23 10.61
CA PRO A 406 -9.03 -0.87 11.58
C PRO A 406 -9.48 -0.42 12.96
N PHE A 407 -9.07 0.78 13.39
CA PHE A 407 -9.48 1.36 14.67
C PHE A 407 -11.00 1.60 14.71
N ILE A 408 -11.54 2.27 13.68
CA ILE A 408 -13.00 2.45 13.54
C ILE A 408 -13.70 1.10 13.47
N ALA A 409 -13.16 0.13 12.73
CA ALA A 409 -13.77 -1.17 12.56
C ALA A 409 -13.90 -1.94 13.89
N VAL A 410 -12.86 -1.94 14.72
CA VAL A 410 -12.91 -2.54 16.06
C VAL A 410 -13.93 -1.83 16.94
N ALA A 411 -13.92 -0.49 16.97
CA ALA A 411 -14.88 0.28 17.76
C ALA A 411 -16.33 0.06 17.32
N LEU A 412 -16.60 -0.05 16.01
CA LEU A 412 -17.92 -0.34 15.47
C LEU A 412 -18.36 -1.79 15.70
N TRP A 413 -17.41 -2.73 15.69
CA TRP A 413 -17.66 -4.14 15.99
C TRP A 413 -18.01 -4.33 17.47
N GLU A 414 -17.30 -3.65 18.37
CA GLU A 414 -17.61 -3.60 19.80
C GLU A 414 -18.96 -2.92 20.06
N ALA A 415 -19.21 -1.75 19.46
CA ALA A 415 -20.47 -1.02 19.61
C ALA A 415 -21.70 -1.78 19.07
N ALA A 416 -21.50 -2.81 18.26
CA ALA A 416 -22.53 -3.67 17.71
C ALA A 416 -22.57 -5.06 18.38
N ASP A 417 -22.04 -5.19 19.60
CA ASP A 417 -22.04 -6.41 20.42
C ASP A 417 -21.51 -7.65 19.67
N GLY A 418 -20.44 -7.47 18.89
CA GLY A 418 -19.81 -8.55 18.14
C GLY A 418 -20.30 -8.68 16.69
N SER A 419 -21.33 -7.93 16.27
CA SER A 419 -21.82 -7.96 14.89
C SER A 419 -20.93 -7.13 13.95
N PRO A 420 -20.44 -7.67 12.82
CA PRO A 420 -19.64 -6.92 11.86
C PRO A 420 -20.49 -6.03 10.93
N TRP A 421 -21.81 -5.93 11.17
CA TRP A 421 -22.73 -5.15 10.34
C TRP A 421 -22.30 -3.68 10.19
N MET A 422 -22.01 -3.00 11.32
CA MET A 422 -21.60 -1.59 11.30
C MET A 422 -20.27 -1.39 10.57
N VAL A 423 -19.37 -2.37 10.62
CA VAL A 423 -18.11 -2.38 9.87
C VAL A 423 -18.38 -2.46 8.35
N GLY A 424 -19.33 -3.31 7.96
CA GLY A 424 -19.82 -3.39 6.58
C GLY A 424 -20.42 -2.08 6.09
N VAL A 425 -21.27 -1.43 6.90
CA VAL A 425 -21.84 -0.10 6.60
C VAL A 425 -20.74 0.96 6.47
N TYR A 426 -19.72 0.93 7.33
CA TYR A 426 -18.57 1.81 7.22
C TYR A 426 -17.82 1.64 5.89
N LEU A 427 -17.55 0.40 5.47
CA LEU A 427 -16.96 0.12 4.16
C LEU A 427 -17.84 0.67 3.02
N SER A 428 -19.16 0.45 3.09
CA SER A 428 -20.11 0.96 2.08
C SER A 428 -20.15 2.49 2.04
N ALA A 429 -20.04 3.18 3.18
CA ALA A 429 -19.95 4.63 3.24
C ALA A 429 -18.66 5.15 2.59
N MET A 430 -17.51 4.50 2.85
CA MET A 430 -16.24 4.85 2.21
C MET A 430 -16.27 4.59 0.70
N ALA A 431 -16.90 3.49 0.27
CA ALA A 431 -17.16 3.20 -1.14
C ALA A 431 -18.06 4.25 -1.79
N LEU A 432 -19.09 4.75 -1.09
CA LEU A 432 -19.94 5.83 -1.60
C LEU A 432 -19.15 7.13 -1.81
N LEU A 433 -18.28 7.51 -0.87
CA LEU A 433 -17.41 8.70 -1.01
C LEU A 433 -16.44 8.55 -2.20
N THR A 434 -15.85 7.37 -2.36
CA THR A 434 -15.01 7.04 -3.53
C THR A 434 -15.81 7.10 -4.82
N LEU A 435 -17.04 6.56 -4.84
CA LEU A 435 -17.91 6.56 -6.01
C LEU A 435 -18.28 7.98 -6.42
N VAL A 436 -18.70 8.83 -5.47
CA VAL A 436 -18.98 10.25 -5.73
C VAL A 436 -17.76 10.94 -6.31
N SER A 437 -16.58 10.68 -5.76
CA SER A 437 -15.33 11.25 -6.28
C SER A 437 -15.05 10.79 -7.71
N LEU A 438 -15.17 9.49 -8.00
CA LEU A 438 -14.99 8.94 -9.35
C LEU A 438 -15.99 9.52 -10.35
N LEU A 439 -17.23 9.78 -9.93
CA LEU A 439 -18.26 10.41 -10.76
C LEU A 439 -17.90 11.87 -11.08
N ILE A 440 -17.32 12.61 -10.14
CA ILE A 440 -16.83 13.99 -10.35
C ILE A 440 -15.53 13.99 -11.18
N GLY A 441 -14.71 12.96 -11.03
CA GLY A 441 -13.45 12.77 -11.74
C GLY A 441 -13.61 12.62 -13.25
N LYS A 442 -12.52 12.87 -13.98
CA LYS A 442 -12.44 12.69 -15.44
C LYS A 442 -11.80 11.35 -15.78
N GLU A 443 -12.14 10.82 -16.95
CA GLU A 443 -11.44 9.64 -17.52
C GLU A 443 -10.02 10.04 -17.95
N THR A 444 -9.06 9.14 -17.75
CA THR A 444 -7.63 9.40 -17.97
C THR A 444 -6.99 8.50 -19.03
N LYS A 445 -7.73 7.50 -19.53
CA LYS A 445 -7.23 6.49 -20.48
C LYS A 445 -6.49 7.06 -21.69
N ASP A 446 -7.06 8.09 -22.30
CA ASP A 446 -6.57 8.67 -23.55
C ASP A 446 -5.79 9.98 -23.34
N THR A 447 -5.57 10.40 -22.09
CA THR A 447 -4.80 11.60 -21.79
C THR A 447 -3.32 11.35 -22.12
N ALA A 448 -2.76 12.19 -23.00
CA ALA A 448 -1.34 12.14 -23.33
C ALA A 448 -0.50 12.56 -22.12
N LEU A 449 0.61 11.89 -21.88
CA LEU A 449 1.47 12.20 -20.74
C LEU A 449 2.19 13.56 -20.90
N ASP A 450 2.31 14.09 -22.13
CA ASP A 450 3.15 15.26 -22.46
C ASP A 450 2.35 16.56 -22.76
N GLU A 451 1.02 16.52 -22.86
CA GLU A 451 0.21 17.70 -23.25
C GLU A 451 0.11 18.80 -22.18
N GLY A 452 0.58 18.53 -20.94
CA GLY A 452 0.52 19.48 -19.83
C GLY A 452 1.51 20.65 -19.91
N GLU A 453 2.53 20.58 -20.77
CA GLU A 453 3.50 21.68 -20.97
C GLU A 453 2.96 22.76 -21.93
N ALA A 454 2.27 22.37 -23.01
CA ALA A 454 1.83 23.32 -24.04
C ALA A 454 0.78 24.34 -23.55
N ALA A 455 -0.03 23.97 -22.54
CA ALA A 455 -1.06 24.86 -22.00
C ALA A 455 -0.57 25.76 -20.85
N ALA A 456 0.54 25.40 -20.17
CA ALA A 456 1.07 26.13 -19.03
C ALA A 456 2.12 27.19 -19.42
N ASP A 457 2.76 27.02 -20.58
CA ASP A 457 3.74 27.96 -21.14
C ASP A 457 3.14 28.93 -22.17
N ALA A 458 1.82 28.92 -22.37
CA ALA A 458 1.18 30.01 -23.11
C ALA A 458 1.40 31.31 -22.32
N PRO A 459 2.13 32.32 -22.87
CA PRO A 459 2.18 33.61 -22.24
C PRO A 459 0.75 34.10 -22.10
N ALA A 460 0.36 34.54 -20.91
CA ALA A 460 -0.87 35.29 -20.75
C ALA A 460 -0.74 36.53 -21.62
N ASP A 461 -1.34 36.49 -22.81
CA ASP A 461 -1.39 37.62 -23.73
C ASP A 461 -2.08 38.76 -22.97
N ARG A 462 -1.26 39.67 -22.46
CA ARG A 462 -1.71 41.00 -22.05
C ARG A 462 -1.85 41.82 -23.32
N ASP A 463 -2.81 41.45 -24.15
CA ASP A 463 -3.55 42.39 -24.97
C ASP A 463 -4.72 41.65 -25.64
N GLY A 464 -5.93 42.10 -25.30
CA GLY A 464 -7.14 41.61 -25.94
C GLY A 464 -7.19 42.10 -27.39
N SER A 465 -6.82 41.25 -28.33
CA SER A 465 -7.34 41.32 -29.70
C SER A 465 -7.23 39.96 -30.42
N PRO A 466 -8.30 39.51 -31.10
CA PRO A 466 -8.29 38.23 -31.79
C PRO A 466 -7.48 38.33 -33.09
N ALA A 467 -6.39 37.57 -33.18
CA ALA A 467 -5.67 37.37 -34.43
C ALA A 467 -6.48 36.44 -35.35
N THR A 468 -7.15 37.04 -36.33
CA THR A 468 -7.64 36.38 -37.54
C THR A 468 -6.46 35.89 -38.39
N THR A 469 -6.34 34.59 -38.61
CA THR A 469 -5.46 34.04 -39.66
C THR A 469 -6.32 33.52 -40.80
N ALA A 470 -6.41 34.33 -41.86
CA ALA A 470 -6.94 33.96 -43.16
C ALA A 470 -5.87 33.22 -43.99
N ALA A 471 -6.36 32.38 -44.89
CA ALA A 471 -5.62 31.52 -45.80
C ALA A 471 -4.62 32.24 -46.73
N ARG A 472 -3.52 31.56 -47.04
CA ARG A 472 -3.03 31.30 -48.41
C ARG A 472 -2.02 30.17 -48.44
#